data_AF-A0A4Y2UUF5-F1
#
_entry.id   AF-A0A4Y2UUF5-F1
#
_cell.length_a   1.000
_cell.length_b   1.000
_cell.length_c   1.000
_cell.angle_alpha   90.00
_cell.angle_beta   90.00
_cell.angle_gamma   90.00
#
_symmetry.space_group_name_H-M   'P 1'
#
loop_
_entity.id
_entity.type
_entity.pdbx_description
1 polymer ?
#
loop_
_entity_poly.entity_id
_entity_poly.type
_entity_poly.pdbx_seq_one_letter_code
_entity_poly.pdbx_strand_id
1 'polypeptide(L)'
;MTRTTPGVAPPSTNFRTTPTGGRLIPYMTLILAVVTLVAAAPFAPIEEIHKPLPYSFGYKIKDKHGEQHREETGDGIGAVKGSYGFTDERGIHRQV
;
A
#
# COMPACT_ATOMS: atom_id res chain seq x y z
N MET A 1 -84.56 52.16 -24.46
CA MET A 1 -85.25 50.85 -24.49
C MET A 1 -84.21 49.81 -24.87
N THR A 2 -83.91 48.83 -23.98
CA THR A 2 -83.16 47.55 -24.17
C THR A 2 -81.74 47.55 -24.76
N ARG A 3 -80.76 46.71 -24.39
CA ARG A 3 -80.41 45.89 -23.21
C ARG A 3 -78.98 45.35 -23.48
N THR A 4 -78.17 45.28 -22.43
CA THR A 4 -76.88 44.60 -22.22
C THR A 4 -76.65 43.25 -22.92
N THR A 5 -75.42 43.03 -23.42
CA THR A 5 -74.65 41.76 -23.29
C THR A 5 -73.12 42.05 -23.37
N PRO A 6 -72.30 41.69 -22.36
CA PRO A 6 -70.84 41.67 -22.48
C PRO A 6 -70.36 40.28 -22.93
N GLY A 7 -69.56 40.23 -24.00
CA GLY A 7 -68.90 39.01 -24.46
C GLY A 7 -67.66 38.71 -23.63
N VAL A 8 -67.70 37.61 -22.87
CA VAL A 8 -66.59 37.07 -22.08
C VAL A 8 -65.57 36.42 -23.02
N ALA A 9 -64.34 36.93 -23.08
CA ALA A 9 -63.24 36.29 -23.79
C ALA A 9 -62.71 35.08 -23.01
N PRO A 10 -62.37 33.94 -23.67
CA PRO A 10 -61.83 32.77 -23.00
C PRO A 10 -60.39 33.02 -22.48
N PRO A 11 -59.97 32.37 -21.38
CA PRO A 11 -58.66 32.57 -20.79
C PRO A 11 -57.53 32.01 -21.68
N SER A 12 -56.49 32.81 -21.88
CA SER A 12 -55.25 32.41 -22.55
C SER A 12 -54.44 31.44 -21.68
N THR A 13 -54.18 30.23 -22.18
CA THR A 13 -53.39 29.21 -21.50
C THR A 13 -51.91 29.60 -21.51
N ASN A 14 -51.37 30.07 -20.38
CA ASN A 14 -49.93 30.29 -20.22
C ASN A 14 -49.24 28.95 -19.99
N PHE A 15 -48.44 28.48 -20.96
CA PHE A 15 -47.60 27.31 -20.78
C PHE A 15 -46.46 27.64 -19.82
N ARG A 16 -46.58 27.15 -18.58
CA ARG A 16 -45.53 27.23 -17.56
C ARG A 16 -44.50 26.13 -17.86
N THR A 17 -43.31 26.50 -18.33
CA THR A 17 -42.17 25.58 -18.37
C THR A 17 -41.63 25.38 -16.96
N THR A 18 -41.96 24.23 -16.38
CA THR A 18 -41.33 23.74 -15.15
C THR A 18 -39.90 23.34 -15.47
N PRO A 19 -38.87 23.87 -14.79
CA PRO A 19 -37.52 23.34 -14.91
C PRO A 19 -37.45 22.01 -14.14
N THR A 20 -37.77 20.90 -14.80
CA THR A 20 -37.71 19.53 -14.24
C THR A 20 -36.26 18.99 -14.17
N GLY A 21 -35.26 19.86 -14.00
CA GLY A 21 -33.84 19.50 -14.10
C GLY A 21 -33.03 19.56 -12.80
N GLY A 22 -33.64 19.73 -11.63
CA GLY A 22 -32.91 20.23 -10.44
C GLY A 22 -32.45 19.21 -9.39
N ARG A 23 -32.84 17.93 -9.43
CA ARG A 23 -32.69 17.05 -8.24
C ARG A 23 -31.63 15.95 -8.35
N LEU A 24 -31.08 15.66 -9.53
CA LEU A 24 -30.08 14.60 -9.73
C LEU A 24 -28.67 15.14 -10.02
N ILE A 25 -28.57 16.36 -10.56
CA ILE A 25 -27.33 17.05 -10.90
C ILE A 25 -26.38 17.24 -9.68
N PRO A 26 -26.84 17.63 -8.46
CA PRO A 26 -25.91 17.83 -7.34
C PRO A 26 -25.33 16.52 -6.81
N TYR A 27 -26.08 15.42 -6.88
CA TYR A 27 -25.58 14.10 -6.49
C TYR A 27 -24.59 13.56 -7.51
N MET A 28 -24.86 13.75 -8.80
CA MET A 28 -23.97 13.27 -9.86
C MET A 28 -22.63 14.01 -9.84
N THR A 29 -22.64 15.32 -9.57
CA THR A 29 -21.42 16.13 -9.40
C THR A 29 -20.66 15.77 -8.12
N LEU A 30 -21.35 15.53 -7.01
CA LEU A 30 -20.73 15.05 -5.77
C LEU A 30 -20.10 13.66 -5.95
N ILE A 31 -20.79 12.72 -6.59
CA ILE A 31 -20.27 11.38 -6.88
C ILE A 31 -19.04 11.49 -7.79
N LEU A 32 -19.10 12.30 -8.84
CA LEU A 32 -17.96 12.48 -9.74
C LEU A 32 -16.77 13.12 -9.02
N ALA A 33 -17.00 14.11 -8.16
CA ALA A 33 -15.95 14.75 -7.36
C ALA A 33 -15.30 13.80 -6.34
N VAL A 34 -16.08 12.90 -5.74
CA VAL A 34 -15.54 11.86 -4.86
C VAL A 34 -14.73 10.83 -5.66
N VAL A 35 -15.20 10.44 -6.84
CA VAL A 35 -14.48 9.51 -7.73
C VAL A 35 -13.17 10.13 -8.22
N THR A 36 -13.16 11.41 -8.61
CA THR A 36 -11.92 12.09 -9.02
C THR A 36 -10.96 12.26 -7.85
N LEU A 37 -11.46 12.53 -6.64
CA LEU A 37 -10.62 12.62 -5.44
C LEU A 37 -9.97 11.27 -5.08
N VAL A 38 -10.72 10.17 -5.17
CA VAL A 38 -10.19 8.82 -4.91
C VAL A 38 -9.21 8.39 -6.01
N ALA A 39 -9.50 8.69 -7.28
CA ALA A 39 -8.63 8.35 -8.40
C ALA A 39 -7.33 9.18 -8.44
N ALA A 40 -7.35 10.40 -7.90
CA ALA A 40 -6.18 11.26 -7.78
C ALA A 40 -5.35 10.99 -6.52
N ALA A 41 -5.78 10.09 -5.63
CA ALA A 41 -5.02 9.75 -4.45
C ALA A 41 -3.72 9.05 -4.86
N PRO A 42 -2.54 9.56 -4.42
CA PRO A 42 -1.28 8.92 -4.74
C PRO A 42 -1.25 7.53 -4.10
N PHE A 43 -1.10 6.49 -4.92
CA PHE A 43 -0.82 5.14 -4.42
C PHE A 43 0.62 5.14 -3.94
N ALA A 44 0.83 5.12 -2.63
CA ALA A 44 2.17 5.01 -2.08
C ALA A 44 2.76 3.66 -2.51
N PRO A 45 3.99 3.62 -3.06
CA PRO A 45 4.66 2.35 -3.30
C PRO A 45 4.85 1.65 -1.95
N ILE A 46 4.51 0.36 -1.90
CA ILE A 46 4.84 -0.48 -0.75
C ILE A 46 6.35 -0.66 -0.77
N GLU A 47 7.05 -0.05 0.17
CA GLU A 47 8.48 -0.28 0.36
C GLU A 47 8.66 -1.64 1.05
N GLU A 48 9.09 -2.65 0.30
CA GLU A 48 9.53 -3.92 0.90
C GLU A 48 10.83 -3.69 1.68
N ILE A 49 10.73 -3.64 3.00
CA ILE A 49 11.90 -3.55 3.85
C ILE A 49 12.61 -4.92 3.87
N HIS A 50 13.64 -5.08 3.05
CA HIS A 50 14.51 -6.24 3.07
C HIS A 50 15.48 -6.18 4.27
N LYS A 51 15.00 -6.56 5.45
CA LYS A 51 15.89 -6.77 6.61
C LYS A 51 16.54 -8.15 6.54
N PRO A 52 17.84 -8.29 6.87
CA PRO A 52 18.45 -9.60 6.99
C PRO A 52 17.74 -10.41 8.08
N LEU A 53 17.50 -11.69 7.81
CA LEU A 53 16.93 -12.60 8.80
C LEU A 53 18.03 -13.11 9.73
N PRO A 54 17.70 -13.48 10.98
CA PRO A 54 18.61 -14.21 11.83
C PRO A 54 19.09 -15.49 11.14
N TYR A 55 20.37 -15.81 11.29
CA TYR A 55 20.97 -17.01 10.71
C TYR A 55 21.98 -17.64 11.67
N SER A 56 22.23 -18.92 11.48
CA SER A 56 23.32 -19.63 12.14
C SER A 56 23.88 -20.69 11.20
N PHE A 57 25.21 -20.74 11.09
CA PHE A 57 25.89 -21.76 10.31
C PHE A 57 27.20 -22.16 10.98
N GLY A 58 27.67 -23.36 10.66
CA GLY A 58 28.98 -23.82 11.08
C GLY A 58 29.42 -25.04 10.29
N TYR A 59 30.73 -25.27 10.29
CA TYR A 59 31.32 -26.44 9.66
C TYR A 59 32.53 -26.92 10.45
N LYS A 60 32.88 -28.19 10.25
CA LYS A 60 34.09 -28.80 10.76
C LYS A 60 34.76 -29.62 9.66
N ILE A 61 36.05 -29.41 9.46
CA ILE A 61 36.87 -30.11 8.48
C ILE A 61 37.91 -30.91 9.25
N LYS A 62 38.08 -32.17 8.89
CA LYS A 62 39.13 -33.04 9.42
C LYS A 62 39.84 -33.70 8.26
N ASP A 63 41.15 -33.53 8.21
CA ASP A 63 42.02 -34.18 7.23
C ASP A 63 43.31 -34.69 7.91
N LYS A 64 44.26 -35.16 7.08
CA LYS A 64 45.57 -35.64 7.56
C LYS A 64 46.45 -34.55 8.16
N HIS A 65 46.18 -33.29 7.82
CA HIS A 65 46.93 -32.11 8.24
C HIS A 65 46.34 -31.47 9.51
N GLY A 66 45.14 -31.88 9.94
CA GLY A 66 44.56 -31.43 11.20
C GLY A 66 43.04 -31.31 11.18
N GLU A 67 42.53 -30.47 12.08
CA GLU A 67 41.10 -30.15 12.20
C GLU A 67 40.88 -28.64 12.14
N GLN A 68 39.84 -28.19 11.46
CA GLN A 68 39.41 -26.80 11.42
C GLN A 68 37.91 -26.73 11.71
N HIS A 69 37.46 -25.68 12.39
CA HIS A 69 36.04 -25.43 12.59
C HIS A 69 35.72 -23.94 12.55
N ARG A 70 34.49 -23.64 12.12
CA ARG A 70 33.90 -22.30 12.17
C ARG A 70 32.46 -22.41 12.61
N GLU A 71 32.03 -21.48 13.43
CA GLU A 71 30.62 -21.24 13.75
C GLU A 71 30.33 -19.75 13.73
N GLU A 72 29.18 -19.35 13.20
CA GLU A 72 28.73 -17.97 13.15
C GLU A 72 27.22 -17.87 13.28
N THR A 73 26.75 -16.88 14.02
CA THR A 73 25.34 -16.53 14.20
C THR A 73 25.14 -15.04 14.04
N GLY A 74 24.14 -14.65 13.25
CA GLY A 74 23.70 -13.27 13.06
C GLY A 74 22.27 -13.08 13.58
N ASP A 75 22.00 -11.93 14.21
CA ASP A 75 20.69 -11.61 14.79
C ASP A 75 19.69 -10.95 13.81
N GLY A 76 20.10 -10.69 12.57
CA GLY A 76 19.28 -10.01 11.56
C GLY A 76 19.08 -8.51 11.78
N ILE A 77 19.69 -7.94 12.82
CA ILE A 77 19.61 -6.51 13.18
C ILE A 77 20.99 -5.85 13.08
N GLY A 78 22.07 -6.64 13.00
CA GLY A 78 23.43 -6.20 12.67
C GLY A 78 24.50 -6.78 13.59
N ALA A 79 24.12 -7.50 14.66
CA ALA A 79 25.08 -8.19 15.49
C ALA A 79 25.41 -9.56 14.88
N VAL A 80 26.71 -9.81 14.72
CA VAL A 80 27.25 -11.10 14.27
C VAL A 80 28.28 -11.55 15.30
N LYS A 81 28.18 -12.81 15.72
CA LYS A 81 29.14 -13.46 16.62
C LYS A 81 29.49 -14.84 16.11
N GLY A 82 30.70 -15.29 16.41
CA GLY A 82 31.16 -16.60 15.96
C GLY A 82 32.48 -16.97 16.62
N SER A 83 32.93 -18.19 16.34
CA SER A 83 34.25 -18.67 16.71
C SER A 83 34.91 -19.35 15.52
N TYR A 84 36.22 -19.21 15.44
CA TYR A 84 37.03 -19.93 14.46
C TYR A 84 38.21 -20.58 15.16
N GLY A 85 38.48 -21.84 14.84
CA GLY A 85 39.59 -22.56 15.45
C GLY A 85 40.15 -23.64 14.55
N PHE A 86 41.40 -23.99 14.81
CA PHE A 86 42.07 -25.10 14.15
C PHE A 86 43.09 -25.80 15.04
N THR A 87 43.42 -27.01 14.64
CA THR A 87 44.43 -27.88 15.21
C THR A 87 45.34 -28.33 14.09
N ASP A 88 46.66 -28.13 14.21
CA ASP A 88 47.62 -28.62 13.22
C ASP A 88 48.05 -30.09 13.48
N GLU A 89 48.86 -30.66 12.58
CA GLU A 89 49.41 -32.03 12.69
C GLU A 89 50.21 -32.28 13.97
N ARG A 90 50.75 -31.23 14.57
CA ARG A 90 51.55 -31.30 15.79
C ARG A 90 50.68 -31.22 17.04
N GLY A 91 49.36 -31.13 16.87
CA GLY A 91 48.39 -30.98 17.94
C GLY A 91 48.33 -29.58 18.53
N ILE A 92 48.86 -28.56 17.84
CA ILE A 92 48.78 -27.18 18.33
C ILE A 92 47.39 -26.63 18.01
N HIS A 93 46.65 -26.28 19.06
CA HIS A 93 45.32 -25.70 18.97
C HIS A 93 45.38 -24.17 18.99
N ARG A 94 44.61 -23.53 18.10
CA ARG A 94 44.44 -22.07 18.04
C ARG A 94 42.97 -21.73 17.84
N GLN A 95 42.51 -20.69 18.52
CA GLN A 95 41.15 -20.17 18.40
C GLN A 95 41.17 -18.63 18.44
N VAL A 96 40.24 -18.01 17.73
CA VAL A 96 39.99 -16.56 17.69
C VAL A 96 38.54 -16.29 18.07
#